data_AF-A0A2F0A4L2-F1
#
_entry.id   AF-A0A2F0A4L2-F1
#
_cell.length_a   1.000
_cell.length_b   1.000
_cell.length_c   1.000
_cell.angle_alpha   90.00
_cell.angle_beta   90.00
_cell.angle_gamma   90.00
#
_symmetry.space_group_name_H-M   'P 1'
#
loop_
_entity.id
_entity.type
_entity.pdbx_description
1 polymer ?
#
loop_
_entity_poly.entity_id
_entity_poly.type
_entity_poly.pdbx_seq_one_letter_code
_entity_poly.pdbx_strand_id
1 'polypeptide(L)'
;MATTSTAKMIFNAFDRIVSYQGVKKQFNDDYWSSEIDPIITPLWNSDKDQLELFVYHTDGTYLIQRSKYKRDHKTQTSKWSSYEFDPAGVSEYDVDALFNSLKEKFFDYKDITEAEYQKAVERKIQESNVLTWEKINLVRVFLLKDSDWTQLPDNGLSADEAAQWLAYRKWIRDNPKQNAQGSDAENANDVVFPITPTEYNTRKTVGLSEKSIAAYGQQGNDEDYLESTYHFWKLSSNSLQYFAQKMTTYLVLSTITQVQSDYGTIGRIEVAQYRTHADANQAGIDRYTRLPSDASAELIEATNLTDAEIEAKGEEWLENLISRIEKGEI
;
A
#
# COMPACT_ATOMS: atom_id res chain seq x y z
N MET A 1 34.17 -15.47 14.34
CA MET A 1 33.53 -16.56 15.11
C MET A 1 32.07 -16.21 15.26
N ALA A 2 31.18 -16.87 14.52
CA ALA A 2 29.75 -16.71 14.71
C ALA A 2 29.36 -17.52 15.95
N THR A 3 28.95 -16.85 17.02
CA THR A 3 28.31 -17.49 18.17
C THR A 3 26.95 -17.99 17.70
N THR A 4 26.89 -19.24 17.24
CA THR A 4 25.64 -19.95 17.03
C THR A 4 24.92 -19.98 18.37
N SER A 5 23.83 -19.22 18.48
CA SER A 5 22.96 -19.27 19.67
C SER A 5 22.55 -20.73 19.88
N THR A 6 22.98 -21.33 21.00
CA THR A 6 22.62 -22.71 21.39
C THR A 6 21.18 -22.80 21.90
N ALA A 7 20.50 -21.66 22.06
CA ALA A 7 19.10 -21.59 22.46
C ALA A 7 18.19 -22.01 21.31
N LYS A 8 17.39 -23.05 21.54
CA LYS A 8 16.34 -23.54 20.65
C LYS A 8 15.08 -22.70 20.79
N MET A 9 14.75 -22.29 22.02
CA MET A 9 13.67 -21.39 22.33
C MET A 9 14.06 -20.40 23.42
N ILE A 10 13.61 -19.16 23.28
CA ILE A 10 13.70 -18.11 24.29
C ILE A 10 12.29 -17.54 24.43
N PHE A 11 11.73 -17.57 25.63
CA PHE A 11 10.42 -17.03 25.95
C PHE A 11 10.58 -16.01 27.07
N ASN A 12 10.26 -14.75 26.76
CA ASN A 12 10.20 -13.66 27.73
C ASN A 12 8.73 -13.37 28.01
N ALA A 13 8.30 -13.68 29.23
CA ALA A 13 6.91 -13.62 29.61
C ALA A 13 6.43 -12.18 29.88
N PHE A 14 7.32 -11.28 30.27
CA PHE A 14 6.97 -9.87 30.51
C PHE A 14 6.78 -9.10 29.21
N ASP A 15 7.70 -9.28 28.26
CA ASP A 15 7.59 -8.64 26.95
C ASP A 15 6.64 -9.39 26.02
N ARG A 16 6.14 -10.57 26.43
CA ARG A 16 5.27 -11.47 25.64
C ARG A 16 5.91 -11.89 24.33
N ILE A 17 7.22 -12.10 24.36
CA ILE A 17 8.05 -12.41 23.20
C ILE A 17 8.50 -13.85 23.28
N VAL A 18 8.33 -14.56 22.16
CA VAL A 18 8.89 -15.90 21.96
C VAL A 18 9.82 -15.88 20.74
N SER A 19 10.97 -16.50 20.87
CA SER A 19 11.92 -16.73 19.80
C SER A 19 12.18 -18.21 19.69
N TYR A 20 11.78 -18.82 18.57
CA TYR A 20 12.00 -20.23 18.30
C TYR A 20 12.89 -20.38 17.06
N GLN A 21 14.03 -21.06 17.19
CA GLN A 21 15.01 -21.26 16.12
C GLN A 21 15.42 -19.96 15.40
N GLY A 22 15.53 -18.86 16.15
CA GLY A 22 15.91 -17.54 15.62
C GLY A 22 14.76 -16.71 15.05
N VAL A 23 13.55 -17.25 14.94
CA VAL A 23 12.37 -16.49 14.54
C VAL A 23 11.69 -15.92 15.79
N LYS A 24 11.70 -14.59 15.91
CA LYS A 24 11.08 -13.84 17.01
C LYS A 24 9.64 -13.45 16.66
N LYS A 25 8.71 -13.67 17.59
CA LYS A 25 7.31 -13.23 17.54
C LYS A 25 6.92 -12.61 18.87
N GLN A 26 6.09 -11.60 18.82
CA GLN A 26 5.46 -11.00 19.99
C GLN A 26 3.98 -11.35 19.94
N PHE A 27 3.45 -11.92 21.00
CA PHE A 27 2.03 -12.24 21.09
C PHE A 27 1.22 -10.96 21.32
N ASN A 28 0.05 -10.87 20.69
CA ASN A 28 -0.92 -9.82 21.02
C ASN A 28 -1.64 -10.15 22.35
N ASP A 29 -2.30 -9.14 22.91
CA ASP A 29 -2.92 -9.23 24.24
C ASP A 29 -4.01 -10.30 24.31
N ASP A 30 -4.84 -10.41 23.27
CA ASP A 30 -5.93 -11.39 23.21
C ASP A 30 -5.40 -12.82 23.23
N TYR A 31 -4.42 -13.13 22.36
CA TYR A 31 -3.81 -14.45 22.28
C TYR A 31 -3.01 -14.79 23.54
N TRP A 32 -2.37 -13.79 24.15
CA TRP A 32 -1.69 -13.96 25.41
C TRP A 32 -2.66 -14.42 26.51
N SER A 33 -3.77 -13.69 26.70
CA SER A 33 -4.73 -13.99 27.75
C SER A 33 -5.49 -15.30 27.52
N SER A 34 -5.77 -15.70 26.28
CA SER A 34 -6.52 -16.92 26.00
C SER A 34 -5.68 -18.19 25.90
N GLU A 35 -4.47 -18.11 25.33
CA GLU A 35 -3.67 -19.29 25.01
C GLU A 35 -2.38 -19.43 25.83
N ILE A 36 -1.71 -18.32 26.16
CA ILE A 36 -0.40 -18.36 26.82
C ILE A 36 -0.52 -18.30 28.35
N ASP A 37 -1.32 -17.39 28.88
CA ASP A 37 -1.50 -17.23 30.32
C ASP A 37 -1.99 -18.51 31.02
N PRO A 38 -2.93 -19.30 30.46
CA PRO A 38 -3.34 -20.58 31.05
C PRO A 38 -2.24 -21.66 31.09
N ILE A 39 -1.19 -21.55 30.26
CA ILE A 39 -0.07 -22.49 30.25
C ILE A 39 0.89 -22.19 31.41
N ILE A 40 1.12 -20.91 31.68
CA ILE A 40 2.09 -20.47 32.69
C ILE A 40 1.43 -20.31 34.06
N THR A 41 0.15 -19.96 34.14
CA THR A 41 -0.60 -19.78 35.40
C THR A 41 -1.40 -21.04 35.72
N PRO A 42 -1.37 -21.58 36.97
CA PRO A 42 -0.74 -21.04 38.18
C PRO A 42 0.66 -21.59 38.50
N LEU A 43 1.16 -22.55 37.71
CA LEU A 43 2.34 -23.34 38.09
C LEU A 43 3.65 -22.52 38.00
N TRP A 44 3.82 -21.79 36.89
CA TRP A 44 4.97 -20.95 36.58
C TRP A 44 4.76 -19.48 36.99
N ASN A 45 3.51 -19.04 37.00
CA ASN A 45 3.06 -17.71 37.39
C ASN A 45 2.09 -17.74 38.57
N SER A 46 2.34 -16.88 39.55
CA SER A 46 1.46 -16.60 40.69
C SER A 46 1.56 -15.13 41.08
N ASP A 47 0.64 -14.64 41.90
CA ASP A 47 0.59 -13.24 42.36
C ASP A 47 1.88 -12.73 43.01
N LYS A 48 2.73 -13.63 43.53
CA LYS A 48 3.97 -13.28 44.23
C LYS A 48 5.23 -13.83 43.56
N ASP A 49 5.08 -14.59 42.48
CA ASP A 49 6.19 -15.29 41.83
C ASP A 49 5.85 -15.55 40.36
N GLN A 50 6.49 -14.80 39.46
CA GLN A 50 6.20 -14.78 38.03
C GLN A 50 7.40 -15.25 37.21
N LEU A 51 7.16 -16.06 36.19
CA LEU A 51 8.11 -16.38 35.13
C LEU A 51 8.50 -15.09 34.40
N GLU A 52 9.80 -14.88 34.24
CA GLU A 52 10.38 -13.72 33.55
C GLU A 52 10.98 -14.17 32.22
N LEU A 53 11.90 -15.13 32.29
CA LEU A 53 12.63 -15.66 31.14
C LEU A 53 12.70 -17.18 31.19
N PHE A 54 12.42 -17.82 30.07
CA PHE A 54 12.60 -19.24 29.85
C PHE A 54 13.46 -19.47 28.61
N VAL A 55 14.60 -20.13 28.78
CA VAL A 55 15.51 -20.50 27.69
C VAL A 55 15.62 -22.01 27.66
N TYR A 56 15.35 -22.60 26.50
CA TYR A 56 15.53 -24.02 26.25
C TYR A 56 16.58 -24.22 25.16
N HIS A 57 17.64 -24.96 25.46
CA HIS A 57 18.78 -25.16 24.58
C HIS A 57 18.61 -26.40 23.70
N THR A 58 19.42 -26.49 22.64
CA THR A 58 19.39 -27.63 21.71
C THR A 58 19.86 -28.95 22.33
N ASP A 59 20.66 -28.89 23.39
CA ASP A 59 21.17 -30.04 24.14
C ASP A 59 20.20 -30.54 25.24
N GLY A 60 19.02 -29.91 25.36
CA GLY A 60 18.02 -30.22 26.38
C GLY A 60 18.27 -29.54 27.73
N THR A 61 19.35 -28.77 27.86
CA THR A 61 19.55 -27.91 29.03
C THR A 61 18.61 -26.71 28.96
N TYR A 62 18.31 -26.11 30.11
CA TYR A 62 17.41 -24.97 30.21
C TYR A 62 17.91 -23.97 31.24
N LEU A 63 17.46 -22.73 31.09
CA LEU A 63 17.63 -21.65 32.05
C LEU A 63 16.27 -21.02 32.30
N ILE A 64 15.89 -20.92 33.57
CA ILE A 64 14.60 -20.35 33.98
C ILE A 64 14.89 -19.22 34.96
N GLN A 65 14.37 -18.03 34.66
CA GLN A 65 14.40 -16.89 35.58
C GLN A 65 12.98 -16.54 35.97
N ARG A 66 12.81 -16.34 37.27
CA ARG A 66 11.55 -15.93 37.88
C ARG A 66 11.77 -14.67 38.69
N SER A 67 10.73 -13.86 38.79
CA SER A 67 10.71 -12.66 39.62
C SER A 67 9.76 -12.87 40.79
N LYS A 68 10.30 -12.73 42.01
CA LYS A 68 9.53 -12.91 43.25
C LYS A 68 9.32 -11.59 43.97
N TYR A 69 8.11 -11.38 44.46
CA TYR A 69 7.77 -10.23 45.29
C TYR A 69 8.30 -10.43 46.73
N LYS A 70 9.29 -9.63 47.11
CA LYS A 70 9.91 -9.66 48.44
C LYS A 70 9.59 -8.37 49.19
N ARG A 71 9.10 -8.50 50.43
CA ARG A 71 8.92 -7.38 51.36
C ARG A 71 10.07 -7.33 52.34
N ASP A 72 10.75 -6.19 52.41
CA ASP A 72 11.71 -5.96 53.48
C ASP A 72 10.95 -5.55 54.75
N HIS A 73 11.02 -6.39 55.78
CA HIS A 73 10.31 -6.16 57.04
C HIS A 73 10.88 -4.99 57.85
N LYS A 74 12.12 -4.55 57.57
CA LYS A 74 12.78 -3.44 58.28
C LYS A 74 12.44 -2.09 57.67
N THR A 75 12.47 -1.98 56.34
CA THR A 75 12.18 -0.73 55.62
C THR A 75 10.73 -0.63 55.18
N GLN A 76 9.93 -1.70 55.34
CA GLN A 76 8.56 -1.84 54.88
C GLN A 76 8.36 -1.64 53.36
N THR A 77 9.45 -1.59 52.59
CA THR A 77 9.42 -1.47 51.13
C THR A 77 9.34 -2.85 50.49
N SER A 78 8.49 -2.99 49.47
CA SER A 78 8.42 -4.19 48.67
C SER A 78 9.15 -4.00 47.35
N LYS A 79 9.86 -5.04 46.88
CA LYS A 79 10.54 -5.05 45.59
C LYS A 79 10.39 -6.40 44.90
N TRP A 80 10.30 -6.37 43.58
CA TRP A 80 10.47 -7.55 42.73
C TRP A 80 11.96 -7.89 42.65
N SER A 81 12.28 -9.17 42.76
CA SER A 81 13.66 -9.67 42.73
C SER A 81 13.72 -10.88 41.81
N SER A 82 14.42 -10.73 40.70
CA SER A 82 14.73 -11.81 39.77
C SER A 82 15.69 -12.81 40.40
N TYR A 83 15.51 -14.09 40.11
CA TYR A 83 16.37 -15.19 40.54
C TYR A 83 16.31 -16.33 39.53
N GLU A 84 17.39 -17.10 39.44
CA GLU A 84 17.43 -18.33 38.64
C GLU A 84 16.71 -19.45 39.39
N PHE A 85 15.79 -20.11 38.71
CA PHE A 85 14.98 -21.19 39.25
C PHE A 85 15.43 -22.52 38.66
N ASP A 86 15.84 -23.44 39.54
CA ASP A 86 16.13 -24.81 39.18
C ASP A 86 14.95 -25.71 39.62
N PRO A 87 14.17 -26.27 38.68
CA PRO A 87 13.09 -27.21 38.98
C PRO A 87 13.62 -28.62 39.32
N ALA A 88 14.94 -28.88 39.24
CA ALA A 88 15.50 -30.19 39.54
C ALA A 88 15.08 -30.67 40.94
N GLY A 89 14.36 -31.78 40.99
CA GLY A 89 13.88 -32.40 42.23
C GLY A 89 12.46 -32.02 42.66
N VAL A 90 11.75 -31.18 41.91
CA VAL A 90 10.33 -30.88 42.15
C VAL A 90 9.47 -31.56 41.08
N SER A 91 8.77 -32.64 41.45
CA SER A 91 7.99 -33.46 40.51
C SER A 91 6.81 -32.75 39.85
N GLU A 92 6.40 -31.60 40.38
CA GLU A 92 5.30 -30.80 39.84
C GLU A 92 5.70 -29.99 38.60
N TYR A 93 6.99 -29.72 38.41
CA TYR A 93 7.50 -28.94 37.30
C TYR A 93 7.99 -29.83 36.16
N ASP A 94 7.26 -29.81 35.05
CA ASP A 94 7.66 -30.45 33.80
C ASP A 94 8.11 -29.39 32.77
N VAL A 95 9.43 -29.25 32.62
CA VAL A 95 10.05 -28.27 31.73
C VAL A 95 9.83 -28.62 30.26
N ASP A 96 9.84 -29.92 29.93
CA ASP A 96 9.64 -30.39 28.56
C ASP A 96 8.18 -30.18 28.13
N ALA A 97 7.23 -30.38 29.05
CA ALA A 97 5.83 -30.05 28.82
C ALA A 97 5.65 -28.54 28.55
N LEU A 98 6.24 -27.67 29.38
CA LEU A 98 6.20 -26.22 29.15
C LEU A 98 6.78 -25.86 27.78
N PHE A 99 7.94 -26.41 27.44
CA PHE A 99 8.58 -26.18 26.15
C PHE A 99 7.68 -26.61 24.99
N ASN A 100 7.09 -27.81 25.06
CA ASN A 100 6.25 -28.34 23.99
C ASN A 100 4.96 -27.51 23.82
N SER A 101 4.31 -27.11 24.92
CA SER A 101 3.12 -26.26 24.86
C SER A 101 3.42 -24.87 24.29
N LEU A 102 4.51 -24.22 24.71
CA LEU A 102 4.91 -22.92 24.16
C LEU A 102 5.31 -23.03 22.68
N LYS A 103 5.96 -24.13 22.29
CA LYS A 103 6.30 -24.42 20.89
C LYS A 103 5.04 -24.58 20.04
N GLU A 104 4.05 -25.33 20.51
CA GLU A 104 2.77 -25.50 19.80
C GLU A 104 2.08 -24.15 19.58
N LYS A 105 1.95 -23.34 20.64
CA LYS A 105 1.34 -22.00 20.53
C LYS A 105 2.14 -21.03 19.67
N PHE A 106 3.46 -21.17 19.60
CA PHE A 106 4.25 -20.40 18.64
C PHE A 106 3.86 -20.72 17.19
N PHE A 107 3.68 -22.00 16.85
CA PHE A 107 3.26 -22.40 15.51
C PHE A 107 1.83 -21.98 15.21
N ASP A 108 0.89 -22.19 16.14
CA ASP A 108 -0.49 -21.73 16.00
C ASP A 108 -0.56 -20.23 15.73
N TYR A 109 0.14 -19.42 16.53
CA TYR A 109 0.18 -17.98 16.35
C TYR A 109 0.80 -17.58 15.02
N LYS A 110 1.89 -18.25 14.62
CA LYS A 110 2.52 -18.00 13.33
C LYS A 110 1.54 -18.24 12.19
N ASP A 111 0.85 -19.38 12.20
CA ASP A 111 -0.08 -19.76 11.14
C ASP A 111 -1.28 -18.81 11.06
N ILE A 112 -1.82 -18.36 12.21
CA ILE A 112 -2.86 -17.33 12.25
C ILE A 112 -2.37 -16.03 11.61
N THR A 113 -1.19 -15.54 12.00
CA THR A 113 -0.66 -14.29 11.45
C THR A 113 -0.38 -14.37 9.94
N GLU A 114 0.04 -15.55 9.45
CA GLU A 114 0.29 -15.77 8.03
C GLU A 114 -1.02 -15.85 7.23
N ALA A 115 -2.06 -16.49 7.77
CA ALA A 115 -3.39 -16.53 7.18
C ALA A 115 -4.03 -15.13 7.11
N GLU A 116 -3.90 -14.32 8.17
CA GLU A 116 -4.37 -12.93 8.19
C GLU A 116 -3.64 -12.07 7.17
N TYR A 117 -2.31 -12.23 7.06
CA TYR A 117 -1.51 -11.55 6.05
C TYR A 117 -1.95 -11.93 4.64
N GLN A 118 -2.12 -13.23 4.37
CA GLN A 118 -2.59 -13.71 3.07
C GLN A 118 -3.96 -13.11 2.72
N LYS A 119 -4.89 -13.09 3.67
CA LYS A 119 -6.21 -12.46 3.49
C LYS A 119 -6.12 -10.95 3.25
N ALA A 120 -5.19 -10.26 3.88
CA ALA A 120 -4.95 -8.83 3.65
C ALA A 120 -4.38 -8.57 2.24
N VAL A 121 -3.44 -9.40 1.79
CA VAL A 121 -2.90 -9.35 0.42
C VAL A 121 -3.99 -9.61 -0.62
N GLU A 122 -4.80 -10.66 -0.42
CA GLU A 122 -5.92 -10.96 -1.31
C GLU A 122 -6.90 -9.80 -1.40
N ARG A 123 -7.25 -9.17 -0.27
CA ARG A 123 -8.10 -7.97 -0.26
C ARG A 123 -7.49 -6.84 -1.09
N LYS A 124 -6.19 -6.60 -0.96
CA LYS A 124 -5.48 -5.58 -1.75
C LYS A 124 -5.46 -5.88 -3.25
N ILE A 125 -5.30 -7.15 -3.63
CA ILE A 125 -5.40 -7.58 -5.03
C ILE A 125 -6.83 -7.34 -5.56
N GLN A 126 -7.85 -7.67 -4.77
CA GLN A 126 -9.25 -7.42 -5.15
C GLN A 126 -9.54 -5.92 -5.30
N GLU A 127 -9.13 -5.10 -4.32
CA GLU A 127 -9.22 -3.63 -4.41
C GLU A 127 -8.53 -3.08 -5.66
N SER A 128 -7.33 -3.59 -5.97
CA SER A 128 -6.59 -3.20 -7.18
C SER A 128 -7.26 -3.66 -8.48
N ASN A 129 -8.05 -4.73 -8.48
CA ASN A 129 -8.73 -5.24 -9.67
C ASN A 129 -10.07 -4.55 -9.96
N VAL A 130 -10.67 -3.88 -8.96
CA VAL A 130 -11.91 -3.11 -9.17
C VAL A 130 -11.61 -1.89 -10.05
N LEU A 131 -12.42 -1.68 -11.08
CA LEU A 131 -12.40 -0.45 -11.86
C LEU A 131 -12.92 0.69 -10.98
N THR A 132 -12.08 1.69 -10.72
CA THR A 132 -12.44 2.88 -9.95
C THR A 132 -12.68 4.07 -10.89
N TRP A 133 -13.32 5.13 -10.38
CA TRP A 133 -13.57 6.36 -11.13
C TRP A 133 -12.27 7.05 -11.56
N GLU A 134 -11.20 6.94 -10.76
CA GLU A 134 -9.88 7.46 -11.11
C GLU A 134 -9.32 6.74 -12.33
N LYS A 135 -9.47 5.41 -12.42
CA LYS A 135 -9.03 4.65 -13.60
C LYS A 135 -9.79 5.05 -14.86
N ILE A 136 -11.09 5.33 -14.75
CA ILE A 136 -11.89 5.84 -15.87
C ILE A 136 -11.39 7.21 -16.32
N ASN A 137 -11.13 8.12 -15.38
CA ASN A 137 -10.54 9.42 -15.71
C ASN A 137 -9.19 9.29 -16.39
N LEU A 138 -8.36 8.33 -15.94
CA LEU A 138 -7.06 8.06 -16.55
C LEU A 138 -7.22 7.55 -17.98
N VAL A 139 -8.15 6.62 -18.24
CA VAL A 139 -8.49 6.15 -19.60
C VAL A 139 -8.96 7.33 -20.47
N ARG A 140 -9.83 8.21 -19.95
CA ARG A 140 -10.30 9.40 -20.69
C ARG A 140 -9.15 10.31 -21.11
N VAL A 141 -8.26 10.64 -20.16
CA VAL A 141 -7.07 11.46 -20.43
C VAL A 141 -6.18 10.77 -21.46
N PHE A 142 -6.00 9.45 -21.36
CA PHE A 142 -5.23 8.68 -22.33
C PHE A 142 -5.84 8.74 -23.73
N LEU A 143 -7.15 8.49 -23.89
CA LEU A 143 -7.83 8.55 -25.20
C LEU A 143 -7.77 9.96 -25.83
N LEU A 144 -7.86 11.01 -25.01
CA LEU A 144 -7.67 12.38 -25.47
C LEU A 144 -6.22 12.66 -25.87
N LYS A 145 -5.22 12.11 -25.16
CA LYS A 145 -3.82 12.26 -25.58
C LYS A 145 -3.50 11.47 -26.85
N ASP A 146 -4.01 10.26 -26.97
CA ASP A 146 -3.79 9.36 -28.11
C ASP A 146 -4.39 9.94 -29.41
N SER A 147 -5.51 10.67 -29.29
CA SER A 147 -6.14 11.34 -30.44
C SER A 147 -5.63 12.76 -30.70
N ASP A 148 -4.60 13.25 -29.99
CA ASP A 148 -4.19 14.65 -30.08
C ASP A 148 -3.60 15.03 -31.43
N TRP A 149 -2.91 14.10 -32.10
CA TRP A 149 -2.34 14.29 -33.44
C TRP A 149 -3.40 14.69 -34.48
N THR A 150 -4.65 14.30 -34.28
CA THR A 150 -5.77 14.63 -35.20
C THR A 150 -6.20 16.08 -35.13
N GLN A 151 -5.80 16.81 -34.08
CA GLN A 151 -6.19 18.21 -33.88
C GLN A 151 -5.23 19.18 -34.54
N LEU A 152 -4.06 18.71 -34.98
CA LEU A 152 -3.09 19.50 -35.71
C LEU A 152 -3.53 19.64 -37.17
N PRO A 153 -3.27 20.79 -37.81
CA PRO A 153 -3.61 20.99 -39.23
C PRO A 153 -2.79 20.12 -40.18
N ASP A 154 -1.64 19.59 -39.72
CA ASP A 154 -0.73 18.73 -40.49
C ASP A 154 -0.97 17.24 -40.16
N ASN A 155 -2.22 16.79 -40.32
CA ASN A 155 -2.63 15.42 -39.98
C ASN A 155 -2.99 14.57 -41.22
N GLY A 156 -3.06 15.18 -42.42
CA GLY A 156 -3.42 14.52 -43.67
C GLY A 156 -4.85 13.95 -43.72
N LEU A 157 -5.72 14.30 -42.76
CA LEU A 157 -7.08 13.78 -42.68
C LEU A 157 -8.01 14.50 -43.65
N SER A 158 -9.03 13.79 -44.14
CA SER A 158 -10.14 14.42 -44.87
C SER A 158 -10.97 15.31 -43.93
N ALA A 159 -11.72 16.27 -44.50
CA ALA A 159 -12.57 17.17 -43.72
C ALA A 159 -13.62 16.42 -42.89
N ASP A 160 -14.19 15.35 -43.46
CA ASP A 160 -15.21 14.53 -42.79
C ASP A 160 -14.61 13.72 -41.63
N GLU A 161 -13.42 13.13 -41.82
CA GLU A 161 -12.72 12.42 -40.74
C GLU A 161 -12.28 13.36 -39.63
N ALA A 162 -11.79 14.56 -39.97
CA ALA A 162 -11.45 15.57 -38.98
C ALA A 162 -12.67 15.98 -38.14
N ALA A 163 -13.85 16.10 -38.77
CA ALA A 163 -15.10 16.37 -38.07
C ALA A 163 -15.51 15.21 -37.13
N GLN A 164 -15.34 13.95 -37.56
CA GLN A 164 -15.59 12.78 -36.71
C GLN A 164 -14.64 12.74 -35.50
N TRP A 165 -13.35 13.04 -35.68
CA TRP A 165 -12.38 13.12 -34.58
C TRP A 165 -12.67 14.25 -33.60
N LEU A 166 -13.16 15.38 -34.10
CA LEU A 166 -13.63 16.48 -33.25
C LEU A 166 -14.84 16.04 -32.42
N ALA A 167 -15.81 15.35 -33.04
CA ALA A 167 -16.98 14.81 -32.35
C ALA A 167 -16.59 13.76 -31.29
N TYR A 168 -15.66 12.86 -31.62
CA TYR A 168 -15.10 11.86 -30.69
C TYR A 168 -14.52 12.52 -29.43
N ARG A 169 -13.64 13.50 -29.58
CA ARG A 169 -13.01 14.18 -28.44
C ARG A 169 -14.01 15.01 -27.65
N LYS A 170 -14.96 15.66 -28.33
CA LYS A 170 -16.05 16.40 -27.67
C LYS A 170 -16.87 15.46 -26.79
N TRP A 171 -17.28 14.31 -27.32
CA TRP A 171 -18.05 13.31 -26.59
C TRP A 171 -17.31 12.85 -25.31
N ILE A 172 -16.02 12.52 -25.40
CA ILE A 172 -15.23 12.04 -24.24
C ILE A 172 -15.13 13.09 -23.12
N ARG A 173 -15.08 14.38 -23.48
CA ARG A 173 -15.05 15.47 -22.49
C ARG A 173 -16.39 15.68 -21.82
N ASP A 174 -17.45 15.71 -22.63
CA ASP A 174 -18.80 16.07 -22.18
C ASP A 174 -19.48 14.96 -21.38
N ASN A 175 -19.10 13.70 -21.63
CA ASN A 175 -19.76 12.51 -21.08
C ASN A 175 -18.83 11.70 -20.15
N PRO A 176 -18.43 12.23 -18.97
CA PRO A 176 -17.48 11.58 -18.08
C PRO A 176 -17.96 10.27 -17.45
N LYS A 177 -19.28 10.10 -17.34
CA LYS A 177 -19.92 8.99 -16.64
C LYS A 177 -20.99 8.29 -17.46
N GLN A 178 -21.12 8.57 -18.75
CA GLN A 178 -22.28 8.08 -19.48
C GLN A 178 -22.24 6.57 -19.70
N ASN A 179 -23.39 5.90 -19.55
CA ASN A 179 -23.59 4.49 -19.82
C ASN A 179 -24.18 4.24 -21.22
N ALA A 180 -24.39 2.96 -21.57
CA ALA A 180 -24.94 2.56 -22.87
C ALA A 180 -26.38 3.05 -23.12
N GLN A 181 -27.12 3.40 -22.07
CA GLN A 181 -28.49 3.91 -22.11
C GLN A 181 -28.54 5.43 -22.25
N GLY A 182 -27.38 6.09 -22.26
CA GLY A 182 -27.27 7.54 -22.37
C GLY A 182 -27.47 8.28 -21.04
N SER A 183 -27.60 7.59 -19.91
CA SER A 183 -27.67 8.18 -18.56
C SER A 183 -26.33 8.08 -17.83
N ASP A 184 -26.22 8.76 -16.68
CA ASP A 184 -25.04 8.63 -15.82
C ASP A 184 -24.96 7.19 -15.25
N ALA A 185 -23.78 6.58 -15.38
CA ALA A 185 -23.46 5.27 -14.85
C ALA A 185 -23.39 5.32 -13.33
N GLU A 186 -24.09 4.40 -12.67
CA GLU A 186 -23.99 4.21 -11.21
C GLU A 186 -22.65 3.57 -10.84
N ASN A 187 -22.16 2.66 -11.69
CA ASN A 187 -20.90 1.96 -11.50
C ASN A 187 -19.89 2.34 -12.58
N ALA A 188 -18.63 2.35 -12.19
CA ALA A 188 -17.50 2.55 -13.10
C ALA A 188 -17.54 1.58 -14.31
N ASN A 189 -17.93 0.32 -14.09
CA ASN A 189 -17.98 -0.71 -15.13
C ASN A 189 -19.03 -0.45 -16.23
N ASP A 190 -20.00 0.42 -15.97
CA ASP A 190 -21.08 0.70 -16.91
C ASP A 190 -20.77 1.87 -17.85
N VAL A 191 -19.67 2.59 -17.60
CA VAL A 191 -19.23 3.70 -18.46
C VAL A 191 -18.84 3.18 -19.84
N VAL A 192 -19.36 3.85 -20.86
CA VAL A 192 -19.06 3.55 -22.27
C VAL A 192 -18.11 4.58 -22.85
N PHE A 193 -17.41 4.17 -23.90
CA PHE A 193 -16.52 5.01 -24.68
C PHE A 193 -16.80 4.81 -26.17
N PRO A 194 -16.70 5.87 -26.99
CA PRO A 194 -16.87 5.73 -28.42
C PRO A 194 -15.71 4.92 -29.02
N ILE A 195 -15.99 4.15 -30.07
CA ILE A 195 -14.96 3.59 -30.94
C ILE A 195 -14.28 4.74 -31.68
N THR A 196 -13.00 4.57 -32.06
CA THR A 196 -12.29 5.61 -32.80
C THR A 196 -12.90 5.79 -34.21
N PRO A 197 -12.85 7.00 -34.79
CA PRO A 197 -13.31 7.22 -36.17
C PRO A 197 -12.65 6.28 -37.21
N THR A 198 -11.38 5.94 -37.02
CA THR A 198 -10.68 4.96 -37.88
C THR A 198 -11.34 3.58 -37.83
N GLU A 199 -11.72 3.11 -36.63
CA GLU A 199 -12.41 1.83 -36.46
C GLU A 199 -13.82 1.89 -37.05
N TYR A 200 -14.55 2.99 -36.84
CA TYR A 200 -15.86 3.22 -37.43
C TYR A 200 -15.81 3.15 -38.96
N ASN A 201 -14.91 3.90 -39.60
CA ASN A 201 -14.76 3.92 -41.05
C ASN A 201 -14.31 2.55 -41.59
N THR A 202 -13.46 1.83 -40.85
CA THR A 202 -13.08 0.45 -41.20
C THR A 202 -14.30 -0.49 -41.18
N ARG A 203 -15.16 -0.41 -40.17
CA ARG A 203 -16.40 -1.22 -40.11
C ARG A 203 -17.36 -0.88 -41.24
N LYS A 204 -17.49 0.41 -41.56
CA LYS A 204 -18.37 0.89 -42.64
C LYS A 204 -17.88 0.43 -44.02
N THR A 205 -16.57 0.35 -44.23
CA THR A 205 -15.95 -0.06 -45.49
C THR A 205 -15.90 -1.58 -45.66
N VAL A 206 -15.54 -2.33 -44.61
CA VAL A 206 -15.49 -3.80 -44.64
C VAL A 206 -16.90 -4.40 -44.72
N GLY A 207 -17.87 -3.74 -44.09
CA GLY A 207 -19.25 -4.22 -44.00
C GLY A 207 -19.38 -5.45 -43.08
N LEU A 208 -20.61 -5.96 -42.98
CA LEU A 208 -20.95 -7.14 -42.18
C LEU A 208 -21.28 -8.31 -43.08
N SER A 209 -20.95 -9.53 -42.63
CA SER A 209 -21.35 -10.73 -43.36
C SER A 209 -22.88 -10.87 -43.37
N GLU A 210 -23.45 -11.44 -44.44
CA GLU A 210 -24.90 -11.67 -44.54
C GLU A 210 -25.46 -12.45 -43.34
N LYS A 211 -24.68 -13.40 -42.81
CA LYS A 211 -25.03 -14.16 -41.61
C LYS A 211 -25.09 -13.29 -40.35
N SER A 212 -24.18 -12.34 -40.21
CA SER A 212 -24.18 -11.39 -39.09
C SER A 212 -25.36 -10.44 -39.17
N ILE A 213 -25.67 -9.93 -40.37
CA ILE A 213 -26.81 -9.04 -40.60
C ILE A 213 -28.12 -9.75 -40.26
N ALA A 214 -28.28 -11.01 -40.68
CA ALA A 214 -29.47 -11.80 -40.39
C ALA A 214 -29.64 -12.11 -38.88
N ALA A 215 -28.54 -12.26 -38.14
CA ALA A 215 -28.58 -12.62 -36.73
C ALA A 215 -28.65 -11.40 -35.78
N TYR A 216 -27.97 -10.31 -36.13
CA TYR A 216 -27.71 -9.18 -35.22
C TYR A 216 -28.02 -7.80 -35.84
N GLY A 217 -28.57 -7.75 -37.05
CA GLY A 217 -28.87 -6.51 -37.76
C GLY A 217 -27.61 -5.81 -38.31
N GLN A 218 -27.76 -4.54 -38.67
CA GLN A 218 -26.69 -3.73 -39.30
C GLN A 218 -25.62 -3.23 -38.30
N GLN A 219 -25.82 -3.45 -37.00
CA GLN A 219 -24.86 -3.10 -35.94
C GLN A 219 -24.29 -1.66 -36.04
N GLY A 220 -25.12 -0.69 -36.45
CA GLY A 220 -24.75 0.72 -36.58
C GLY A 220 -24.05 1.09 -37.89
N ASN A 221 -23.78 0.15 -38.80
CA ASN A 221 -23.17 0.48 -40.11
C ASN A 221 -24.07 1.35 -41.00
N ASP A 222 -25.37 1.33 -40.75
CA ASP A 222 -26.40 2.12 -41.40
C ASP A 222 -26.60 3.50 -40.76
N GLU A 223 -25.98 3.76 -39.62
CA GLU A 223 -26.14 4.98 -38.84
C GLU A 223 -24.90 5.88 -38.89
N ASP A 224 -25.13 7.17 -38.64
CA ASP A 224 -24.05 8.15 -38.54
C ASP A 224 -23.23 7.96 -37.26
N TYR A 225 -21.98 8.43 -37.30
CA TYR A 225 -21.03 8.23 -36.21
C TYR A 225 -21.58 8.78 -34.87
N LEU A 226 -21.47 7.98 -33.80
CA LEU A 226 -22.02 8.24 -32.45
C LEU A 226 -23.54 8.16 -32.29
N GLU A 227 -24.31 7.92 -33.35
CA GLU A 227 -25.78 7.80 -33.25
C GLU A 227 -26.23 6.39 -32.82
N SER A 228 -25.39 5.37 -33.03
CA SER A 228 -25.68 3.98 -32.66
C SER A 228 -25.08 3.58 -31.32
N THR A 229 -25.76 2.71 -30.57
CA THR A 229 -25.18 2.04 -29.39
C THR A 229 -23.97 1.17 -29.75
N TYR A 230 -23.88 0.71 -30.99
CA TYR A 230 -22.75 -0.08 -31.50
C TYR A 230 -21.49 0.75 -31.79
N HIS A 231 -21.61 2.08 -31.78
CA HIS A 231 -20.47 3.00 -31.86
C HIS A 231 -19.76 3.16 -30.52
N PHE A 232 -20.22 2.44 -29.48
CA PHE A 232 -19.65 2.50 -28.13
C PHE A 232 -19.18 1.13 -27.65
N TRP A 233 -18.18 1.14 -26.77
CA TRP A 233 -17.63 -0.04 -26.12
C TRP A 233 -17.53 0.20 -24.61
N LYS A 234 -17.62 -0.89 -23.84
CA LYS A 234 -17.44 -0.87 -22.38
C LYS A 234 -16.03 -1.33 -22.01
N LEU A 235 -15.47 -0.76 -20.95
CA LEU A 235 -14.20 -1.22 -20.39
C LEU A 235 -14.37 -2.63 -19.82
N SER A 236 -13.81 -3.63 -20.50
CA SER A 236 -13.60 -4.96 -19.93
C SER A 236 -12.30 -5.01 -19.12
N SER A 237 -12.16 -5.98 -18.22
CA SER A 237 -10.90 -6.20 -17.49
C SER A 237 -9.71 -6.41 -18.44
N ASN A 238 -9.92 -7.07 -19.58
CA ASN A 238 -8.89 -7.27 -20.60
C ASN A 238 -8.49 -5.94 -21.28
N SER A 239 -9.48 -5.11 -21.60
CA SER A 239 -9.25 -3.76 -22.15
C SER A 239 -8.44 -2.90 -21.17
N LEU A 240 -8.77 -2.97 -19.88
CA LEU A 240 -8.04 -2.23 -18.84
C LEU A 240 -6.58 -2.65 -18.74
N GLN A 241 -6.28 -3.95 -18.79
CA GLN A 241 -4.89 -4.43 -18.79
C GLN A 241 -4.11 -3.90 -19.99
N TYR A 242 -4.73 -3.91 -21.18
CA TYR A 242 -4.13 -3.36 -22.39
C TYR A 242 -3.86 -1.85 -22.27
N PHE A 243 -4.84 -1.07 -21.76
CA PHE A 243 -4.63 0.35 -21.47
C PHE A 243 -3.54 0.56 -20.42
N ALA A 244 -3.51 -0.23 -19.34
CA ALA A 244 -2.50 -0.11 -18.31
C ALA A 244 -1.09 -0.33 -18.87
N GLN A 245 -0.91 -1.32 -19.75
CA GLN A 245 0.36 -1.55 -20.45
C GLN A 245 0.73 -0.39 -21.38
N LYS A 246 -0.22 0.14 -22.16
CA LYS A 246 0.00 1.30 -23.03
C LYS A 246 0.36 2.55 -22.24
N MET A 247 -0.36 2.82 -21.15
CA MET A 247 -0.14 3.97 -20.28
C MET A 247 1.20 3.87 -19.56
N THR A 248 1.56 2.67 -19.08
CA THR A 248 2.89 2.42 -18.48
C THR A 248 3.99 2.64 -19.50
N THR A 249 3.87 2.07 -20.70
CA THR A 249 4.83 2.30 -21.80
C THR A 249 4.95 3.77 -22.14
N TYR A 250 3.82 4.49 -22.24
CA TYR A 250 3.81 5.93 -22.50
C TYR A 250 4.52 6.72 -21.40
N LEU A 251 4.27 6.42 -20.12
CA LEU A 251 4.93 7.06 -18.98
C LEU A 251 6.43 6.76 -18.95
N VAL A 252 6.84 5.53 -19.24
CA VAL A 252 8.25 5.15 -19.35
C VAL A 252 8.92 5.88 -20.51
N LEU A 253 8.29 5.94 -21.68
CA LEU A 253 8.83 6.68 -22.82
C LEU A 253 8.87 8.18 -22.55
N SER A 254 7.83 8.76 -21.95
CA SER A 254 7.82 10.19 -21.62
C SER A 254 8.88 10.53 -20.58
N THR A 255 9.10 9.69 -19.57
CA THR A 255 10.15 9.91 -18.56
C THR A 255 11.57 9.76 -19.14
N ILE A 256 11.76 8.89 -20.14
CA ILE A 256 13.04 8.75 -20.84
C ILE A 256 13.27 9.91 -21.83
N THR A 257 12.23 10.43 -22.47
CA THR A 257 12.32 11.43 -23.55
C THR A 257 12.19 12.87 -23.09
N GLN A 258 11.56 13.12 -21.93
CA GLN A 258 11.60 14.44 -21.31
C GLN A 258 13.00 14.69 -20.76
N VAL A 259 13.75 15.56 -21.44
CA VAL A 259 14.90 16.22 -20.82
C VAL A 259 14.40 16.89 -19.55
N GLN A 260 15.02 16.52 -18.43
CA GLN A 260 14.82 17.03 -17.09
C GLN A 260 14.86 18.57 -17.12
N SER A 261 13.70 19.18 -17.35
CA SER A 261 13.53 20.63 -17.39
C SER A 261 12.88 21.04 -16.07
N ASP A 262 13.75 21.27 -15.07
CA ASP A 262 13.56 22.08 -13.84
C ASP A 262 12.27 21.98 -13.01
N TYR A 263 11.32 21.11 -13.32
CA TYR A 263 10.10 20.90 -12.57
C TYR A 263 10.04 19.48 -12.03
N GLY A 264 10.29 19.37 -10.73
CA GLY A 264 9.69 18.39 -9.81
C GLY A 264 9.64 16.94 -10.27
N THR A 265 10.56 16.15 -9.74
CA THR A 265 10.63 14.69 -9.83
C THR A 265 9.29 14.01 -9.54
N ILE A 266 8.57 13.55 -10.56
CA ILE A 266 7.57 12.49 -10.39
C ILE A 266 8.21 11.18 -10.87
N GLY A 267 8.63 10.35 -9.91
CA GLY A 267 8.79 8.91 -10.12
C GLY A 267 10.19 8.38 -10.41
N ARG A 268 11.23 8.79 -9.67
CA ARG A 268 12.39 7.91 -9.46
C ARG A 268 12.30 7.22 -8.11
N ILE A 269 12.28 5.88 -8.14
CA ILE A 269 12.88 5.09 -7.05
C ILE A 269 14.38 5.38 -7.15
N GLU A 270 14.90 6.17 -6.22
CA GLU A 270 16.34 6.37 -6.11
C GLU A 270 16.98 5.04 -5.71
N VAL A 271 17.56 4.34 -6.67
CA VAL A 271 18.60 3.36 -6.35
C VAL A 271 19.78 4.19 -5.89
N ALA A 272 19.95 4.30 -4.56
CA ALA A 272 21.06 4.98 -3.94
C ALA A 272 22.38 4.47 -4.53
N GLN A 273 22.97 5.25 -5.44
CA GLN A 273 24.37 5.05 -5.79
C GLN A 273 25.16 5.41 -4.55
N TYR A 274 25.91 4.45 -4.00
CA TYR A 274 26.91 4.70 -2.98
C TYR A 274 27.87 5.78 -3.48
N ARG A 275 27.64 7.03 -3.07
CA ARG A 275 28.60 8.11 -3.24
C ARG A 275 29.67 7.92 -2.16
N THR A 276 30.89 7.62 -2.59
CA THR A 276 32.06 7.71 -1.72
C THR A 276 32.32 9.18 -1.38
N HIS A 277 32.81 9.42 -0.18
CA HIS A 277 32.97 10.74 0.48
C HIS A 277 33.94 11.74 -0.20
N ALA A 278 34.26 11.60 -1.48
CA ALA A 278 35.32 12.38 -2.12
C ALA A 278 34.86 13.66 -2.87
N ASP A 279 33.59 13.77 -3.28
CA ASP A 279 33.19 14.81 -4.26
C ASP A 279 32.46 16.03 -3.68
N ALA A 280 32.48 16.22 -2.35
CA ALA A 280 31.72 17.31 -1.70
C ALA A 280 32.33 18.71 -1.82
N ASN A 281 33.46 18.90 -2.53
CA ASN A 281 34.24 20.15 -2.45
C ASN A 281 34.52 20.85 -3.79
N GLN A 282 33.70 20.66 -4.83
CA GLN A 282 33.90 21.41 -6.06
C GLN A 282 32.59 21.75 -6.77
N ALA A 283 32.04 22.92 -6.45
CA ALA A 283 31.56 23.95 -7.38
C ALA A 283 30.58 24.88 -6.66
N GLY A 284 31.10 26.02 -6.18
CA GLY A 284 30.28 27.18 -5.89
C GLY A 284 29.84 27.82 -7.20
N ILE A 285 28.53 27.93 -7.43
CA ILE A 285 27.93 28.81 -8.42
C ILE A 285 26.66 29.41 -7.81
N ASP A 286 26.60 30.74 -7.86
CA ASP A 286 25.57 31.64 -7.33
C ASP A 286 24.13 31.20 -7.59
N ARG A 287 23.34 31.08 -6.53
CA ARG A 287 21.88 30.96 -6.59
C ARG A 287 21.23 32.33 -6.35
N TYR A 288 20.93 33.06 -7.42
CA TYR A 288 19.89 34.09 -7.39
C TYR A 288 18.54 33.43 -7.67
N THR A 289 17.85 32.98 -6.62
CA THR A 289 16.42 32.65 -6.70
C THR A 289 15.61 33.94 -6.72
N ARG A 290 15.08 34.31 -7.89
CA ARG A 290 13.93 35.22 -7.97
C ARG A 290 12.73 34.51 -7.36
N LEU A 291 12.28 34.99 -6.20
CA LEU A 291 10.99 34.60 -5.62
C LEU A 291 9.85 35.14 -6.52
N PRO A 292 8.77 34.38 -6.72
CA PRO A 292 7.54 34.89 -7.32
C PRO A 292 6.99 36.05 -6.48
N SER A 293 6.52 37.13 -7.11
CA SER A 293 6.05 38.35 -6.44
C SER A 293 4.81 38.19 -5.55
N ASP A 294 4.19 37.00 -5.57
CA ASP A 294 2.86 36.78 -4.99
C ASP A 294 2.86 35.62 -3.95
N ALA A 295 4.01 35.33 -3.34
CA ALA A 295 4.06 34.41 -2.20
C ALA A 295 3.40 35.06 -0.97
N SER A 296 2.43 34.38 -0.37
CA SER A 296 1.76 34.84 0.86
C SER A 296 2.77 35.02 2.00
N ALA A 297 2.50 35.97 2.89
CA ALA A 297 3.39 36.30 4.00
C ALA A 297 3.80 35.09 4.87
N GLU A 298 2.94 34.06 4.95
CA GLU A 298 3.22 32.79 5.63
C GLU A 298 4.36 31.97 4.99
N LEU A 299 4.51 32.00 3.66
CA LEU A 299 5.56 31.27 2.95
C LEU A 299 6.94 31.91 3.15
N ILE A 300 6.99 33.23 3.35
CA ILE A 300 8.24 33.96 3.60
C ILE A 300 8.73 33.70 5.03
N GLU A 301 7.81 33.58 5.98
CA GLU A 301 8.14 33.30 7.38
C GLU A 301 8.72 31.89 7.59
N ALA A 302 8.24 30.90 6.83
CA ALA A 302 8.73 29.52 6.88
C ALA A 302 10.18 29.34 6.40
N THR A 303 10.69 30.24 5.55
CA THR A 303 12.06 30.15 5.01
C THR A 303 13.17 30.62 5.97
N ASN A 304 12.80 31.22 7.12
CA ASN A 304 13.75 31.74 8.11
C ASN A 304 13.64 31.07 9.49
N LEU A 305 12.86 29.99 9.62
CA LEU A 305 12.75 29.25 10.87
C LEU A 305 13.95 28.32 11.06
N THR A 306 14.51 28.32 12.26
CA THR A 306 15.51 27.35 12.68
C THR A 306 14.88 25.96 12.83
N ASP A 307 15.68 24.90 12.73
CA ASP A 307 15.19 23.52 12.85
C ASP A 307 14.40 23.29 14.16
N ALA A 308 14.79 23.96 15.25
CA ALA A 308 14.10 23.90 16.54
C ALA A 308 12.71 24.56 16.51
N GLU A 309 12.53 25.63 15.73
CA GLU A 309 11.24 26.30 15.58
C GLU A 309 10.30 25.51 14.66
N ILE A 310 10.85 24.77 13.71
CA ILE A 310 10.09 23.82 12.86
C ILE A 310 9.58 22.66 13.70
N GLU A 311 10.42 22.10 14.58
CA GLU A 311 10.04 21.01 15.48
C GLU A 311 8.94 21.44 16.46
N ALA A 312 9.07 22.62 17.08
CA ALA A 312 8.06 23.17 17.98
C ALA A 312 6.70 23.40 17.29
N LYS A 313 6.69 23.91 16.05
CA LYS A 313 5.45 24.08 15.27
C LYS A 313 4.86 22.72 14.84
N GLY A 314 5.70 21.71 14.62
CA GLY A 314 5.26 20.34 14.34
C GLY A 314 4.56 19.69 15.53
N GLU A 315 5.09 19.88 16.73
CA GLU A 315 4.47 19.40 17.98
C GLU A 315 3.13 20.11 18.25
N GLU A 316 3.06 21.43 18.09
CA GLU A 316 1.82 22.21 18.23
C GLU A 316 0.74 21.75 17.24
N TRP A 317 1.14 21.45 15.99
CA TRP A 317 0.22 20.92 14.99
C TRP A 317 -0.30 19.53 15.35
N LEU A 318 0.55 18.65 15.87
CA LEU A 318 0.17 17.31 16.33
C LEU A 318 -0.80 17.36 17.51
N GLU A 319 -0.54 18.21 18.51
CA GLU A 319 -1.45 18.41 19.64
C GLU A 319 -2.82 18.95 19.20
N ASN A 320 -2.83 19.89 18.25
CA ASN A 320 -4.06 20.41 17.67
C ASN A 320 -4.86 19.31 16.93
N LEU A 321 -4.18 18.49 16.13
CA LEU A 321 -4.78 17.39 15.39
C LEU A 321 -5.40 16.35 16.35
N ILE A 322 -4.66 15.96 17.39
CA ILE A 322 -5.13 15.02 18.42
C ILE A 322 -6.37 15.60 19.12
N SER A 323 -6.34 16.88 19.51
CA SER A 323 -7.49 17.53 20.16
C SER A 323 -8.74 17.55 19.27
N ARG A 324 -8.58 17.75 17.96
CA ARG A 324 -9.70 17.75 17.01
C ARG A 324 -10.26 16.35 16.77
N ILE A 325 -9.42 15.32 16.78
CA ILE A 325 -9.85 13.91 16.73
C ILE A 325 -10.62 13.54 18.00
N GLU A 326 -10.13 13.93 19.18
CA GLU A 326 -10.82 13.68 20.46
C GLU A 326 -12.18 14.37 20.56
N LYS A 327 -12.34 15.52 19.90
CA LYS A 327 -13.62 16.25 19.79
C LYS A 327 -14.52 15.74 18.67
N GLY A 328 -14.06 14.80 17.84
CA GLY A 328 -14.81 14.26 16.70
C GLY A 328 -15.07 15.27 15.58
N GLU A 329 -14.22 16.29 15.46
CA GLU A 329 -14.31 17.32 14.42
C GLU A 329 -13.70 16.88 13.08
N ILE A 330 -12.91 15.80 13.09
CA ILE A 330 -12.30 15.15 11.92
C ILE A 330 -12.38 13.64 12.05
#